data_AF-A0A547PA68-F1
#
_entry.id   AF-A0A547PA68-F1
#
_cell.length_a   1.000
_cell.length_b   1.000
_cell.length_c   1.000
_cell.angle_alpha   90.00
_cell.angle_beta   90.00
_cell.angle_gamma   90.00
#
_symmetry.space_group_name_H-M   'P 1'
#
loop_
_entity.id
_entity.type
_entity.pdbx_description
1 polymer ?
#
loop_
_entity_poly.entity_id
_entity_poly.type
_entity_poly.pdbx_seq_one_letter_code
_entity_poly.pdbx_strand_id
1 'polypeptide(L)'
;MNEIVPALAMMSSFLAVLLGVFLIIVPSQIRLPNVLLGLFLLTTALDISGWFMDAWWVAHPELASLRGAIAWLQMPFFTGFIWFNCFDREKLRLSDLIHGLPVIPSLIAAAWDADLIGSFDYVRLLFEAQYAAYIALAIYALWRVKTVMRQRFSGTSASWRWLAVMVAASLVAHSLFLIRTVVAPNFTSLDLSQLQLVAVILILAITLLIAFQALLKPQVFRAPDRLLVSASKAVNQSGAEKPDPLEAFMQSERPYLDPDLSLARLARRNGTAAKEISATINQRYGLHFFDFINRYRIDHAKRLLIETDQPVTEIWLASGFNTKSSFNTAFRKHTGVTPSAYRKENGKK
;
A
#
# COMPACT_ATOMS: atom_id res chain seq x y z
N MET A 1 -15.52 -0.33 -36.16
CA MET A 1 -15.47 -0.04 -34.71
C MET A 1 -16.52 -0.85 -33.94
N ASN A 2 -17.72 -1.04 -34.50
CA ASN A 2 -18.85 -1.74 -33.86
C ASN A 2 -18.55 -3.16 -33.32
N GLU A 3 -17.60 -3.90 -33.90
CA GLU A 3 -17.25 -5.25 -33.40
C GLU A 3 -15.99 -5.29 -32.51
N ILE A 4 -15.16 -4.24 -32.56
CA ILE A 4 -13.86 -4.23 -31.86
C ILE A 4 -14.06 -4.11 -30.34
N VAL A 5 -14.94 -3.20 -29.92
CA VAL A 5 -15.20 -2.96 -28.49
C VAL A 5 -15.78 -4.20 -27.80
N PRO A 6 -16.84 -4.85 -28.33
CA PRO A 6 -17.34 -6.11 -27.77
C PRO A 6 -16.27 -7.22 -27.72
N ALA A 7 -15.46 -7.37 -28.78
CA ALA A 7 -14.41 -8.39 -28.81
C ALA A 7 -13.34 -8.17 -27.73
N LEU A 8 -12.84 -6.93 -27.57
CA LEU A 8 -11.87 -6.59 -26.53
C LEU A 8 -12.46 -6.70 -25.12
N ALA A 9 -13.75 -6.36 -24.96
CA ALA A 9 -14.47 -6.49 -23.69
C ALA A 9 -14.59 -7.96 -23.29
N MET A 10 -14.94 -8.83 -24.23
CA MET A 10 -15.01 -10.28 -24.03
C MET A 10 -13.64 -10.86 -23.66
N MET A 11 -12.56 -10.48 -24.35
CA MET A 11 -11.20 -10.90 -24.01
C MET A 11 -10.78 -10.44 -22.61
N SER A 12 -11.08 -9.19 -22.26
CA SER A 12 -10.78 -8.62 -20.94
C SER A 12 -11.54 -9.36 -19.83
N SER A 13 -12.83 -9.62 -20.06
CA SER A 13 -13.69 -10.37 -19.15
C SER A 13 -13.17 -11.78 -18.93
N PHE A 14 -12.85 -12.51 -20.01
CA PHE A 14 -12.28 -13.86 -19.92
C PHE A 14 -10.98 -13.87 -19.10
N LEU A 15 -10.06 -12.95 -19.39
CA LEU A 15 -8.79 -12.87 -18.68
C LEU A 15 -8.98 -12.51 -17.20
N ALA A 16 -9.89 -11.58 -16.88
CA ALA A 16 -10.20 -11.19 -15.52
C ALA A 16 -10.83 -12.35 -14.73
N VAL A 17 -11.73 -13.15 -15.34
CA VAL A 17 -12.26 -14.37 -14.72
C VAL A 17 -11.16 -15.38 -14.46
N LEU A 18 -10.35 -15.70 -15.47
CA LEU A 18 -9.26 -16.67 -15.35
C LEU A 18 -8.29 -16.28 -14.22
N LEU A 19 -7.86 -15.01 -14.20
CA LEU A 19 -6.93 -14.49 -13.20
C LEU A 19 -7.58 -14.37 -11.82
N GLY A 20 -8.84 -13.96 -11.75
CA GLY A 20 -9.57 -13.84 -10.49
C GLY A 20 -9.75 -15.19 -9.81
N VAL A 21 -10.17 -16.22 -10.57
CA VAL A 21 -10.26 -17.60 -10.09
C VAL A 21 -8.88 -18.13 -9.67
N PHE A 22 -7.85 -17.90 -10.48
CA PHE A 22 -6.47 -18.28 -10.15
C PHE A 22 -6.03 -17.69 -8.80
N LEU A 23 -6.24 -16.40 -8.56
CA LEU A 23 -5.84 -15.73 -7.32
C LEU A 23 -6.59 -16.25 -6.09
N ILE A 24 -7.84 -16.70 -6.25
CA ILE A 24 -8.67 -17.25 -5.16
C ILE A 24 -8.25 -18.68 -4.80
N ILE A 25 -7.94 -19.51 -5.81
CA ILE A 25 -7.65 -20.94 -5.62
C ILE A 25 -6.20 -21.16 -5.22
N VAL A 26 -5.26 -20.41 -5.80
CA VAL A 26 -3.83 -20.69 -5.63
C VAL A 26 -3.38 -20.35 -4.20
N PRO A 27 -2.72 -21.29 -3.49
CA PRO A 27 -2.17 -21.04 -2.17
C PRO A 27 -1.18 -19.87 -2.17
N SER A 28 -1.30 -18.99 -1.17
CA SER A 28 -0.42 -17.84 -0.97
C SER A 28 -0.33 -17.48 0.51
N GLN A 29 0.81 -16.93 0.93
CA GLN A 29 0.98 -16.36 2.27
C GLN A 29 0.18 -15.07 2.48
N ILE A 30 -0.26 -14.42 1.39
CA ILE A 30 -1.12 -13.22 1.40
C ILE A 30 -2.51 -13.54 0.82
N ARG A 31 -3.11 -14.64 1.30
CA ARG A 31 -4.36 -15.20 0.77
C ARG A 31 -5.51 -14.21 0.75
N LEU A 32 -5.76 -13.49 1.86
CA LEU A 32 -6.89 -12.56 1.95
C LEU A 32 -6.78 -11.41 0.93
N PRO A 33 -5.64 -10.69 0.82
CA PRO A 33 -5.45 -9.73 -0.26
C PRO A 33 -5.69 -10.32 -1.66
N ASN A 34 -5.15 -11.51 -1.96
CA ASN A 34 -5.35 -12.14 -3.27
C ASN A 34 -6.81 -12.46 -3.57
N VAL A 35 -7.55 -12.95 -2.56
CA VAL A 35 -8.99 -13.20 -2.68
C VAL A 35 -9.73 -11.90 -2.98
N LEU A 36 -9.41 -10.81 -2.29
CA LEU A 36 -10.02 -9.50 -2.54
C LEU A 36 -9.71 -8.98 -3.95
N LEU A 37 -8.47 -9.12 -4.43
CA LEU A 37 -8.12 -8.79 -5.81
C LEU A 37 -8.85 -9.68 -6.82
N GLY A 38 -8.99 -10.97 -6.52
CA GLY A 38 -9.73 -11.90 -7.36
C GLY A 38 -11.21 -11.55 -7.45
N LEU A 39 -11.84 -11.21 -6.33
CA LEU A 39 -13.22 -10.74 -6.30
C LEU A 39 -13.40 -9.43 -7.07
N PHE A 40 -12.46 -8.47 -6.95
CA PHE A 40 -12.44 -7.27 -7.78
C PHE A 40 -12.41 -7.60 -9.28
N LEU A 41 -11.57 -8.54 -9.71
CA LEU A 41 -11.49 -8.95 -11.12
C LEU A 41 -12.78 -9.64 -11.59
N LEU A 42 -13.39 -10.49 -10.76
CA LEU A 42 -14.65 -11.16 -11.07
C LEU A 42 -15.81 -10.17 -11.20
N THR A 43 -15.94 -9.21 -10.28
CA THR A 43 -16.96 -8.17 -10.38
C THR A 43 -16.72 -7.26 -11.59
N THR A 44 -15.45 -6.97 -11.91
CA THR A 44 -15.07 -6.20 -13.10
C THR A 44 -15.47 -6.94 -14.38
N ALA A 45 -15.18 -8.24 -14.47
CA ALA A 45 -15.58 -9.07 -15.61
C ALA A 45 -17.11 -9.10 -15.80
N LEU A 46 -17.84 -9.26 -14.69
CA LEU A 46 -19.30 -9.25 -14.68
C LEU A 46 -19.83 -7.88 -15.15
N ASP A 47 -19.26 -6.77 -14.72
CA ASP A 47 -19.68 -5.44 -15.17
C ASP A 47 -19.41 -5.25 -16.68
N ILE A 48 -18.20 -5.55 -17.15
CA ILE A 48 -17.81 -5.41 -18.57
C ILE A 48 -18.62 -6.32 -19.49
N SER A 49 -19.23 -7.39 -18.98
CA SER A 49 -20.12 -8.25 -19.78
C SER A 49 -21.27 -7.50 -20.44
N GLY A 50 -21.67 -6.34 -19.90
CA GLY A 50 -22.66 -5.46 -20.53
C GLY A 50 -22.23 -4.95 -21.92
N TRP A 51 -20.94 -4.94 -22.24
CA TRP A 51 -20.44 -4.40 -23.52
C TRP A 51 -20.42 -5.41 -24.67
N PHE A 52 -20.64 -6.70 -24.38
CA PHE A 52 -20.66 -7.74 -25.41
C PHE A 52 -21.84 -8.72 -25.27
N MET A 53 -22.55 -8.71 -24.14
CA MET A 53 -23.79 -9.49 -23.92
C MET A 53 -25.03 -8.58 -23.78
N ASP A 54 -25.01 -7.37 -24.34
CA ASP A 54 -26.06 -6.36 -24.19
C ASP A 54 -27.47 -6.93 -24.42
N ALA A 55 -27.68 -7.60 -25.56
CA ALA A 55 -28.97 -8.23 -25.89
C ALA A 55 -29.45 -9.25 -24.84
N TRP A 56 -28.54 -10.00 -24.22
CA TRP A 56 -28.88 -10.96 -23.18
C TRP A 56 -29.28 -10.27 -21.88
N TRP A 57 -28.56 -9.21 -21.49
CA TRP A 57 -28.90 -8.42 -20.30
C TRP A 57 -30.22 -7.67 -20.46
N VAL A 58 -30.50 -7.13 -21.65
CA VAL A 58 -31.79 -6.50 -21.98
C VAL A 58 -32.93 -7.51 -21.88
N ALA A 59 -32.71 -8.76 -22.31
CA ALA A 59 -33.69 -9.84 -22.17
C ALA A 59 -33.92 -10.31 -20.72
N HIS A 60 -33.00 -9.98 -19.79
CA HIS A 60 -33.05 -10.40 -18.39
C HIS A 60 -32.84 -9.20 -17.44
N PRO A 61 -33.80 -8.27 -17.36
CA PRO A 61 -33.63 -7.00 -16.66
C PRO A 61 -33.34 -7.16 -15.16
N GLU A 62 -33.92 -8.16 -14.48
CA GLU A 62 -33.62 -8.43 -13.07
C GLU A 62 -32.16 -8.81 -12.85
N LEU A 63 -31.58 -9.61 -13.76
CA LEU A 63 -30.17 -9.99 -13.71
C LEU A 63 -29.26 -8.80 -14.08
N ALA A 64 -29.69 -7.94 -15.02
CA ALA A 64 -28.97 -6.72 -15.36
C ALA A 64 -28.92 -5.74 -14.17
N SER A 65 -30.02 -5.62 -13.43
CA SER A 65 -30.08 -4.86 -12.19
C SER A 65 -29.17 -5.45 -11.10
N LEU A 66 -29.18 -6.78 -10.94
CA LEU A 66 -28.28 -7.46 -10.01
C LEU A 66 -26.80 -7.24 -10.37
N ARG A 67 -26.45 -7.29 -11.67
CA ARG A 67 -25.12 -6.94 -12.18
C ARG A 67 -24.73 -5.53 -11.75
N GLY A 68 -25.62 -4.55 -11.96
CA GLY A 68 -25.41 -3.16 -11.53
C GLY A 68 -25.18 -3.05 -10.02
N ALA A 69 -25.94 -3.78 -9.20
CA ALA A 69 -25.77 -3.81 -7.76
C ALA A 69 -24.43 -4.42 -7.32
N ILE A 70 -23.98 -5.49 -7.98
CA ILE A 70 -22.68 -6.13 -7.70
C ILE A 70 -21.51 -5.18 -8.03
N ALA A 71 -21.64 -4.29 -9.01
CA ALA A 71 -20.58 -3.33 -9.37
C ALA A 71 -20.19 -2.41 -8.18
N TRP A 72 -21.10 -2.15 -7.24
CA TRP A 72 -20.82 -1.37 -6.03
C TRP A 72 -19.79 -2.03 -5.09
N LEU A 73 -19.55 -3.34 -5.23
CA LEU A 73 -18.55 -4.08 -4.47
C LEU A 73 -17.14 -4.02 -5.07
N GLN A 74 -17.00 -3.56 -6.32
CA GLN A 74 -15.73 -3.53 -7.03
C GLN A 74 -14.68 -2.70 -6.27
N MET A 75 -15.01 -1.46 -5.89
CA MET A 75 -14.09 -0.60 -5.14
C MET A 75 -13.82 -1.04 -3.69
N PRO A 76 -14.82 -1.52 -2.92
CA PRO A 76 -14.57 -2.22 -1.67
C PRO A 76 -13.54 -3.35 -1.78
N PHE A 77 -13.64 -4.21 -2.79
CA PHE A 77 -12.68 -5.29 -3.02
C PHE A 77 -11.30 -4.78 -3.40
N PHE A 78 -11.22 -3.82 -4.33
CA PHE A 78 -9.96 -3.21 -4.75
C PHE A 78 -9.23 -2.52 -3.58
N THR A 79 -9.92 -1.64 -2.85
CA THR A 79 -9.32 -0.94 -1.73
C THR A 79 -9.05 -1.87 -0.56
N GLY A 80 -9.87 -2.91 -0.36
CA GLY A 80 -9.56 -4.00 0.56
C GLY A 80 -8.23 -4.67 0.23
N PHE A 81 -8.00 -5.01 -1.04
CA PHE A 81 -6.70 -5.55 -1.48
C PHE A 81 -5.53 -4.61 -1.14
N ILE A 82 -5.67 -3.31 -1.38
CA ILE A 82 -4.64 -2.32 -1.01
C ILE A 82 -4.45 -2.26 0.52
N TRP A 83 -5.56 -2.16 1.26
CA TRP A 83 -5.59 -1.95 2.70
C TRP A 83 -4.94 -3.11 3.46
N PHE A 84 -5.30 -4.34 3.12
CA PHE A 84 -4.75 -5.54 3.76
C PHE A 84 -3.29 -5.83 3.38
N ASN A 85 -2.76 -5.24 2.31
CA ASN A 85 -1.32 -5.24 2.04
C ASN A 85 -0.57 -4.14 2.82
N CYS A 86 -1.25 -3.03 3.14
CA CYS A 86 -0.66 -1.88 3.80
C CYS A 86 -0.77 -1.93 5.32
N PHE A 87 -1.75 -2.65 5.88
CA PHE A 87 -1.99 -2.75 7.32
C PHE A 87 -1.97 -4.20 7.80
N ASP A 88 -1.24 -4.45 8.89
CA ASP A 88 -1.04 -5.74 9.51
C ASP A 88 -2.35 -6.24 10.14
N ARG A 89 -3.14 -6.94 9.32
CA ARG A 89 -4.41 -7.53 9.70
C ARG A 89 -4.64 -8.80 8.89
N GLU A 90 -4.78 -9.94 9.57
CA GLU A 90 -4.84 -11.23 8.89
C GLU A 90 -6.25 -11.64 8.44
N LYS A 91 -7.31 -11.09 9.06
CA LYS A 91 -8.70 -11.55 8.88
C LYS A 91 -9.71 -10.41 8.82
N LEU A 92 -10.76 -10.63 8.03
CA LEU A 92 -11.98 -9.83 8.06
C LEU A 92 -12.67 -9.96 9.44
N ARG A 93 -13.40 -8.92 9.84
CA ARG A 93 -14.22 -8.83 11.05
C ARG A 93 -15.64 -8.47 10.60
N LEU A 94 -16.61 -8.67 11.48
CA LEU A 94 -18.00 -8.32 11.21
C LEU A 94 -18.17 -6.84 10.85
N SER A 95 -17.35 -5.96 11.41
CA SER A 95 -17.32 -4.53 11.08
C SER A 95 -17.05 -4.23 9.60
N ASP A 96 -16.35 -5.12 8.90
CA ASP A 96 -16.01 -4.89 7.48
C ASP A 96 -17.22 -5.09 6.55
N LEU A 97 -18.29 -5.73 7.04
CA LEU A 97 -19.54 -5.88 6.28
C LEU A 97 -20.18 -4.53 5.95
N ILE A 98 -19.79 -3.45 6.65
CA ILE A 98 -20.21 -2.08 6.32
C ILE A 98 -19.87 -1.70 4.88
N HIS A 99 -18.78 -2.27 4.32
CA HIS A 99 -18.36 -2.01 2.95
C HIS A 99 -19.26 -2.67 1.89
N GLY A 100 -20.21 -3.53 2.32
CA GLY A 100 -21.28 -4.07 1.48
C GLY A 100 -22.56 -3.23 1.48
N LEU A 101 -22.73 -2.30 2.42
CA LEU A 101 -23.89 -1.38 2.45
C LEU A 101 -24.08 -0.55 1.18
N PRO A 102 -23.03 -0.12 0.45
CA PRO A 102 -23.20 0.62 -0.79
C PRO A 102 -24.00 -0.13 -1.88
N VAL A 103 -24.18 -1.44 -1.78
CA VAL A 103 -25.04 -2.22 -2.71
C VAL A 103 -26.53 -1.88 -2.53
N ILE A 104 -26.94 -1.46 -1.33
CA ILE A 104 -28.35 -1.28 -0.95
C ILE A 104 -29.07 -0.24 -1.83
N PRO A 105 -28.54 0.98 -2.06
CA PRO A 105 -29.16 1.94 -2.98
C PRO A 105 -29.48 1.36 -4.36
N SER A 106 -28.59 0.55 -4.91
CA SER A 106 -28.80 -0.08 -6.22
C SER A 106 -29.87 -1.16 -6.19
N LEU A 107 -29.97 -1.93 -5.11
CA LEU A 107 -31.03 -2.94 -4.96
C LEU A 107 -32.40 -2.30 -4.75
N ILE A 108 -32.47 -1.20 -3.99
CA ILE A 108 -33.69 -0.42 -3.80
C ILE A 108 -34.12 0.18 -5.14
N ALA A 109 -33.20 0.79 -5.89
CA ALA A 109 -33.47 1.35 -7.21
C ALA A 109 -33.91 0.28 -8.22
N ALA A 110 -33.39 -0.94 -8.11
CA ALA A 110 -33.82 -2.07 -8.95
C ALA A 110 -35.20 -2.61 -8.59
N ALA A 111 -35.62 -2.50 -7.32
CA ALA A 111 -36.88 -3.02 -6.82
C ALA A 111 -38.05 -2.04 -6.97
N TRP A 112 -37.78 -0.75 -7.13
CA TRP A 112 -38.80 0.30 -7.27
C TRP A 112 -38.88 0.78 -8.71
N ASP A 113 -40.09 0.84 -9.27
CA ASP A 113 -40.30 1.23 -10.66
C ASP A 113 -39.73 2.63 -10.95
N ALA A 114 -39.12 2.77 -12.13
CA ALA A 114 -38.16 3.81 -12.54
C ALA A 114 -38.72 5.23 -12.66
N ASP A 115 -40.01 5.44 -12.40
CA ASP A 115 -40.75 6.70 -12.63
C ASP A 115 -40.57 7.77 -11.54
N LEU A 116 -39.72 7.53 -10.53
CA LEU A 116 -39.26 8.61 -9.65
C LEU A 116 -38.13 9.39 -10.35
N ILE A 117 -38.51 10.15 -11.38
CA ILE A 117 -37.69 11.02 -12.24
C ILE A 117 -36.71 11.83 -11.37
N GLY A 118 -35.49 11.32 -11.22
CA GLY A 118 -34.42 11.87 -10.37
C GLY A 118 -33.56 10.81 -9.66
N SER A 119 -34.08 9.61 -9.37
CA SER A 119 -33.38 8.57 -8.60
C SER A 119 -32.06 8.08 -9.25
N PHE A 120 -32.04 7.90 -10.58
CA PHE A 120 -30.86 7.41 -11.29
C PHE A 120 -29.67 8.36 -11.22
N ASP A 121 -29.90 9.67 -11.26
CA ASP A 121 -28.83 10.66 -11.16
C ASP A 121 -28.22 10.69 -9.76
N TYR A 122 -29.04 10.56 -8.71
CA TYR A 122 -28.54 10.47 -7.33
C TYR A 122 -27.79 9.17 -7.08
N VAL A 123 -28.29 8.03 -7.58
CA VAL A 123 -27.62 6.72 -7.46
C VAL A 123 -26.28 6.74 -8.18
N ARG A 124 -26.22 7.32 -9.39
CA ARG A 124 -24.98 7.52 -10.13
C ARG A 124 -24.01 8.42 -9.38
N LEU A 125 -24.46 9.59 -8.89
CA LEU A 125 -23.62 10.50 -8.14
C LEU A 125 -23.05 9.84 -6.87
N LEU A 126 -23.88 9.06 -6.17
CA LEU A 126 -23.46 8.31 -5.00
C LEU A 126 -22.42 7.23 -5.35
N PHE A 127 -22.58 6.54 -6.49
CA PHE A 127 -21.59 5.58 -7.00
C PHE A 127 -20.25 6.27 -7.28
N GLU A 128 -20.26 7.41 -7.97
CA GLU A 128 -19.04 8.18 -8.24
C GLU A 128 -18.36 8.67 -6.95
N ALA A 129 -19.16 9.19 -6.00
CA ALA A 129 -18.66 9.62 -4.71
C ALA A 129 -18.04 8.46 -3.91
N GLN A 130 -18.68 7.29 -3.92
CA GLN A 130 -18.16 6.06 -3.33
C GLN A 130 -16.82 5.69 -3.96
N TYR A 131 -16.74 5.68 -5.29
CA TYR A 131 -15.52 5.35 -6.03
C TYR A 131 -14.37 6.28 -5.65
N ALA A 132 -14.61 7.60 -5.67
CA ALA A 132 -13.62 8.61 -5.29
C ALA A 132 -13.14 8.44 -3.82
N ALA A 133 -14.06 8.15 -2.90
CA ALA A 133 -13.72 7.92 -1.49
C ALA A 133 -12.81 6.69 -1.31
N TYR A 134 -13.09 5.59 -2.02
CA TYR A 134 -12.26 4.38 -1.95
C TYR A 134 -10.88 4.56 -2.61
N ILE A 135 -10.77 5.33 -3.69
CA ILE A 135 -9.45 5.74 -4.24
C ILE A 135 -8.69 6.57 -3.20
N ALA A 136 -9.33 7.57 -2.58
CA ALA A 136 -8.70 8.40 -1.57
C ALA A 136 -8.19 7.56 -0.38
N LEU A 137 -8.98 6.57 0.05
CA LEU A 137 -8.59 5.63 1.10
C LEU A 137 -7.39 4.76 0.70
N ALA A 138 -7.33 4.30 -0.55
CA ALA A 138 -6.20 3.57 -1.09
C ALA A 138 -4.92 4.43 -1.17
N ILE A 139 -5.05 5.69 -1.61
CA ILE A 139 -3.96 6.67 -1.61
C ILE A 139 -3.46 6.92 -0.19
N TYR A 140 -4.38 7.14 0.76
CA TYR A 140 -4.05 7.31 2.16
C TYR A 140 -3.27 6.10 2.72
N ALA A 141 -3.72 4.88 2.44
CA ALA A 141 -3.04 3.66 2.88
C ALA A 141 -1.60 3.60 2.37
N LEU A 142 -1.40 3.86 1.08
CA LEU A 142 -0.07 3.89 0.46
C LEU A 142 0.82 5.00 1.00
N TRP A 143 0.27 6.19 1.19
CA TRP A 143 1.00 7.34 1.72
C TRP A 143 1.48 7.10 3.15
N ARG A 144 0.60 6.55 4.00
CA ARG A 144 0.90 6.27 5.40
C ARG A 144 2.06 5.27 5.54
N VAL A 145 1.99 4.17 4.79
CA VAL A 145 3.04 3.15 4.79
C VAL A 145 4.33 3.68 4.16
N LYS A 146 4.26 4.44 3.06
CA LYS A 146 5.43 5.06 2.43
C LYS A 146 6.19 5.99 3.38
N THR A 147 5.46 6.75 4.19
CA THR A 147 6.04 7.67 5.18
C THR A 147 6.86 6.90 6.21
N VAL A 148 6.28 5.84 6.79
CA VAL A 148 7.01 4.97 7.74
C VAL A 148 8.18 4.26 7.08
N MET A 149 8.01 3.79 5.84
CA MET A 149 9.09 3.18 5.08
C MET A 149 10.29 4.11 4.93
N ARG A 150 10.06 5.35 4.51
CA ARG A 150 11.12 6.37 4.33
C ARG A 150 11.82 6.74 5.63
N GLN A 151 11.09 6.76 6.75
CA GLN A 151 11.64 7.14 8.04
C GLN A 151 12.47 6.03 8.69
N ARG A 152 12.07 4.76 8.49
CA ARG A 152 12.65 3.61 9.22
C ARG A 152 13.57 2.74 8.37
N PHE A 153 13.43 2.73 7.05
CA PHE A 153 14.15 1.82 6.15
C PHE A 153 14.77 2.56 4.96
N SER A 154 15.95 2.11 4.50
CA SER A 154 16.65 2.65 3.33
C SER A 154 16.30 1.95 2.01
N GLY A 155 15.49 0.88 2.05
CA GLY A 155 15.13 0.08 0.88
C GLY A 155 13.83 0.51 0.19
N THR A 156 13.61 0.00 -1.01
CA THR A 156 12.32 0.17 -1.73
C THR A 156 11.58 -1.17 -1.82
N SER A 157 10.26 -1.13 -1.63
CA SER A 157 9.41 -2.31 -1.77
C SER A 157 8.92 -2.44 -3.21
N ALA A 158 9.06 -3.62 -3.80
CA ALA A 158 8.50 -3.93 -5.10
C ALA A 158 6.97 -4.02 -5.02
N SER A 159 6.44 -4.61 -3.95
CA SER A 159 5.00 -4.71 -3.71
C SER A 159 4.37 -3.33 -3.50
N TRP A 160 5.00 -2.43 -2.75
CA TRP A 160 4.50 -1.05 -2.62
C TRP A 160 4.41 -0.34 -3.97
N ARG A 161 5.44 -0.42 -4.80
CA ARG A 161 5.44 0.19 -6.15
C ARG A 161 4.32 -0.38 -7.00
N TRP A 162 4.11 -1.70 -6.91
CA TRP A 162 3.03 -2.36 -7.63
C TRP A 162 1.65 -1.87 -7.19
N LEU A 163 1.39 -1.80 -5.89
CA LEU A 163 0.15 -1.26 -5.35
C LEU A 163 -0.06 0.20 -5.79
N ALA A 164 0.99 1.02 -5.81
CA ALA A 164 0.92 2.39 -6.29
C ALA A 164 0.57 2.49 -7.78
N VAL A 165 1.10 1.60 -8.63
CA VAL A 165 0.71 1.52 -10.05
C VAL A 165 -0.76 1.16 -10.21
N MET A 166 -1.27 0.23 -9.41
CA MET A 166 -2.69 -0.16 -9.43
C MET A 166 -3.61 1.00 -9.01
N VAL A 167 -3.27 1.72 -7.94
CA VAL A 167 -4.05 2.89 -7.50
C VAL A 167 -4.01 4.01 -8.54
N ALA A 168 -2.85 4.26 -9.15
CA ALA A 168 -2.74 5.25 -10.24
C ALA A 168 -3.58 4.85 -11.46
N ALA A 169 -3.55 3.58 -11.87
CA ALA A 169 -4.35 3.07 -12.97
C ALA A 169 -5.86 3.21 -12.70
N SER A 170 -6.30 2.89 -11.47
CA SER A 170 -7.69 3.08 -11.04
C SER A 170 -8.11 4.56 -11.06
N LEU A 171 -7.23 5.46 -10.62
CA LEU A 171 -7.47 6.91 -10.68
C LEU A 171 -7.63 7.39 -12.12
N VAL A 172 -6.76 6.94 -13.04
CA VAL A 172 -6.87 7.26 -14.47
C VAL A 172 -8.17 6.73 -15.06
N ALA A 173 -8.52 5.46 -14.81
CA ALA A 173 -9.76 4.86 -15.30
C ALA A 173 -11.01 5.63 -14.81
N HIS A 174 -11.05 5.99 -13.53
CA HIS A 174 -12.15 6.77 -12.97
C HIS A 174 -12.20 8.20 -13.52
N SER A 175 -11.05 8.84 -13.70
CA SER A 175 -10.98 10.18 -14.28
C SER A 175 -11.52 10.19 -15.72
N LEU A 176 -11.19 9.19 -16.52
CA LEU A 176 -11.75 9.02 -17.87
C LEU A 176 -13.27 8.80 -17.83
N PHE A 177 -13.77 8.03 -16.87
CA PHE A 177 -15.21 7.83 -16.68
C PHE A 177 -15.93 9.14 -16.28
N LEU A 178 -15.36 9.92 -15.37
CA LEU A 178 -15.90 11.22 -14.98
C LEU A 178 -15.91 12.20 -16.16
N ILE A 179 -14.80 12.29 -16.90
CA ILE A 179 -14.71 13.11 -18.12
C ILE A 179 -15.79 12.69 -19.12
N ARG A 180 -15.95 11.38 -19.36
CA ARG A 180 -17.03 10.86 -20.20
C ARG A 180 -18.38 11.35 -19.70
N THR A 181 -18.66 11.22 -18.40
CA THR A 181 -19.97 11.56 -17.82
C THR A 181 -20.29 13.05 -17.95
N VAL A 182 -19.31 13.92 -17.72
CA VAL A 182 -19.49 15.38 -17.78
C VAL A 182 -19.61 15.87 -19.23
N VAL A 183 -18.84 15.29 -20.14
CA VAL A 183 -18.73 15.78 -21.53
C VAL A 183 -19.68 15.06 -22.49
N ALA A 184 -20.20 13.88 -22.12
CA ALA A 184 -21.12 13.08 -22.94
C ALA A 184 -22.29 13.86 -23.56
N PRO A 185 -22.95 14.82 -22.88
CA PRO A 185 -24.04 15.60 -23.48
C PRO A 185 -23.63 16.41 -24.72
N ASN A 186 -22.33 16.71 -24.87
CA ASN A 186 -21.77 17.49 -25.97
C ASN A 186 -21.07 16.64 -27.03
N PHE A 187 -21.11 15.30 -26.90
CA PHE A 187 -20.35 14.38 -27.75
C PHE A 187 -21.22 13.72 -28.80
N THR A 188 -20.64 13.51 -29.98
CA THR A 188 -21.26 12.70 -31.03
C THR A 188 -21.23 11.21 -30.64
N SER A 189 -22.02 10.39 -31.32
CA SER A 189 -21.96 8.93 -31.18
C SER A 189 -20.56 8.37 -31.49
N LEU A 190 -19.84 9.01 -32.42
CA LEU A 190 -18.46 8.66 -32.75
C LEU A 190 -17.53 8.92 -31.55
N ASP A 191 -17.62 10.09 -30.91
CA ASP A 191 -16.79 10.43 -29.75
C ASP A 191 -17.02 9.47 -28.57
N LEU A 192 -18.28 9.14 -28.29
CA LEU A 192 -18.64 8.19 -27.22
C LEU A 192 -18.08 6.79 -27.50
N SER A 193 -18.12 6.34 -28.75
CA SER A 193 -17.58 5.03 -29.15
C SER A 193 -16.05 4.98 -29.09
N GLN A 194 -15.36 6.08 -29.37
CA GLN A 194 -13.90 6.19 -29.19
C GLN A 194 -13.51 6.17 -27.71
N LEU A 195 -14.25 6.87 -26.84
CA LEU A 195 -14.03 6.80 -25.39
C LEU A 195 -14.23 5.38 -24.84
N GLN A 196 -15.25 4.67 -25.33
CA GLN A 196 -15.48 3.27 -24.94
C GLN A 196 -14.34 2.36 -25.40
N LEU A 197 -13.78 2.60 -26.58
CA LEU A 197 -12.59 1.90 -27.07
C LEU A 197 -11.36 2.17 -26.19
N VAL A 198 -11.13 3.42 -25.80
CA VAL A 198 -10.03 3.76 -24.87
C VAL A 198 -10.21 3.06 -23.52
N ALA A 199 -11.43 3.05 -22.98
CA ALA A 199 -11.74 2.39 -21.71
C ALA A 199 -11.48 0.87 -21.78
N VAL A 200 -11.95 0.18 -22.84
CA VAL A 200 -11.73 -1.27 -22.97
C VAL A 200 -10.26 -1.63 -23.16
N ILE A 201 -9.51 -0.82 -23.90
CA ILE A 201 -8.05 -0.99 -24.05
C ILE A 201 -7.35 -0.82 -22.70
N LEU A 202 -7.73 0.18 -21.92
CA LEU A 202 -7.15 0.43 -20.60
C LEU A 202 -7.42 -0.74 -19.64
N ILE A 203 -8.66 -1.24 -19.61
CA ILE A 203 -9.05 -2.41 -18.81
C ILE A 203 -8.24 -3.65 -19.23
N LEU A 204 -8.14 -3.92 -20.54
CA LEU A 204 -7.35 -5.03 -21.05
C LEU A 204 -5.89 -4.91 -20.65
N ALA A 205 -5.30 -3.73 -20.82
CA ALA A 205 -3.91 -3.44 -20.46
C ALA A 205 -3.66 -3.62 -18.96
N ILE A 206 -4.56 -3.15 -18.10
CA ILE A 206 -4.47 -3.36 -16.64
C ILE A 206 -4.57 -4.85 -16.30
N THR A 207 -5.53 -5.57 -16.89
CA THR A 207 -5.74 -7.00 -16.63
C THR A 207 -4.52 -7.82 -17.07
N LEU A 208 -3.96 -7.52 -18.25
CA LEU A 208 -2.71 -8.10 -18.73
C LEU A 208 -1.54 -7.76 -17.80
N LEU A 209 -1.43 -6.52 -17.35
CA LEU A 209 -0.38 -6.09 -16.42
C LEU A 209 -0.44 -6.88 -15.11
N ILE A 210 -1.64 -7.09 -14.53
CA ILE A 210 -1.82 -7.92 -13.34
C ILE A 210 -1.44 -9.37 -13.64
N ALA A 211 -1.89 -9.92 -14.77
CA ALA A 211 -1.58 -11.29 -15.17
C ALA A 211 -0.06 -11.51 -15.34
N PHE A 212 0.63 -10.62 -16.05
CA PHE A 212 2.09 -10.68 -16.23
C PHE A 212 2.83 -10.55 -14.90
N GLN A 213 2.38 -9.70 -13.98
CA GLN A 213 3.02 -9.57 -12.67
C GLN A 213 2.77 -10.81 -11.80
N ALA A 214 1.59 -11.42 -11.88
CA ALA A 214 1.27 -12.67 -11.18
C ALA A 214 2.11 -13.86 -11.69
N LEU A 215 2.40 -13.90 -12.99
CA LEU A 215 3.21 -14.95 -13.63
C LEU A 215 4.72 -14.73 -13.46
N LEU A 216 5.21 -13.52 -13.74
CA LEU A 216 6.65 -13.22 -13.84
C LEU A 216 7.27 -12.80 -12.49
N LYS A 217 6.46 -12.35 -11.53
CA LYS A 217 6.94 -11.95 -10.19
C LYS A 217 6.12 -12.62 -9.09
N PRO A 218 6.27 -13.95 -8.90
CA PRO A 218 5.53 -14.69 -7.89
C PRO A 218 5.67 -14.09 -6.49
N GLN A 219 6.82 -13.46 -6.19
CA GLN A 219 7.07 -12.77 -4.92
C GLN A 219 6.13 -11.60 -4.59
N VAL A 220 5.39 -11.05 -5.57
CA VAL A 220 4.41 -9.98 -5.32
C VAL A 220 3.06 -10.55 -4.87
N PHE A 221 2.73 -11.77 -5.31
CA PHE A 221 1.41 -12.40 -5.10
C PHE A 221 1.45 -13.64 -4.20
N ARG A 222 2.61 -14.29 -4.02
CA ARG A 222 2.75 -15.54 -3.25
C ARG A 222 3.40 -15.35 -1.89
N ALA A 223 4.28 -14.35 -1.77
CA ALA A 223 5.03 -14.07 -0.55
C ALA A 223 4.88 -12.60 -0.19
N PRO A 224 4.86 -12.25 1.11
CA PRO A 224 4.78 -10.87 1.51
C PRO A 224 6.17 -10.19 1.38
N ASP A 225 6.20 -8.98 0.82
CA ASP A 225 7.43 -8.19 0.74
C ASP A 225 7.83 -7.74 2.15
N ARG A 226 9.00 -8.20 2.62
CA ARG A 226 9.49 -7.96 3.98
C ARG A 226 9.53 -6.48 4.34
N LEU A 227 9.89 -5.60 3.41
CA LEU A 227 9.93 -4.15 3.69
C LEU A 227 8.53 -3.58 3.89
N LEU A 228 7.57 -4.02 3.07
CA LEU A 228 6.17 -3.59 3.19
C LEU A 228 5.55 -4.10 4.49
N VAL A 229 5.78 -5.37 4.83
CA VAL A 229 5.31 -5.97 6.10
C VAL A 229 5.89 -5.23 7.31
N SER A 230 7.19 -5.02 7.35
CA SER A 230 7.85 -4.35 8.48
C SER A 230 7.32 -2.92 8.66
N ALA A 231 7.11 -2.20 7.56
CA ALA A 231 6.49 -0.88 7.62
C ALA A 231 5.03 -0.92 8.04
N SER A 232 4.27 -1.90 7.53
CA SER A 232 2.86 -2.12 7.90
C SER A 232 2.68 -2.37 9.39
N LYS A 233 3.51 -3.25 9.97
CA LYS A 233 3.57 -3.51 11.41
C LYS A 233 3.91 -2.26 12.21
N ALA A 234 4.93 -1.52 11.77
CA ALA A 234 5.33 -0.27 12.39
C ALA A 234 4.21 0.79 12.36
N VAL A 235 3.43 0.85 11.27
CA VAL A 235 2.27 1.74 11.18
C VAL A 235 1.18 1.34 12.20
N ASN A 236 0.89 0.05 12.34
CA ASN A 236 -0.13 -0.39 13.29
C ASN A 236 0.29 -0.24 14.76
N GLN A 237 1.58 -0.37 15.05
CA GLN A 237 2.16 -0.10 16.37
C GLN A 237 2.26 1.39 16.70
N SER A 238 2.18 2.28 15.70
CA SER A 238 2.22 3.73 15.91
C SER A 238 0.91 4.34 16.45
N GLY A 239 -0.12 3.52 16.68
CA GLY A 239 -1.31 3.91 17.44
C GLY A 239 -1.13 3.66 18.94
N ALA A 240 -0.85 4.73 19.70
CA ALA A 240 -0.80 4.76 21.15
C ALA A 240 0.18 3.77 21.81
N GLU A 241 1.48 4.02 21.69
CA GLU A 241 2.48 3.32 22.51
C GLU A 241 3.08 4.28 23.54
N LYS A 242 3.00 3.88 24.82
CA LYS A 242 3.82 4.42 25.91
C LYS A 242 5.28 4.50 25.43
N PRO A 243 6.04 5.55 25.78
CA PRO A 243 7.45 5.63 25.44
C PRO A 243 8.14 4.33 25.83
N ASP A 244 8.90 3.73 24.89
CA ASP A 244 9.64 2.49 25.14
C ASP A 244 10.52 2.69 26.37
N PRO A 245 10.41 1.87 27.43
CA PRO A 245 11.32 1.94 28.55
C PRO A 245 12.79 1.85 28.10
N LEU A 246 13.08 1.06 27.05
CA LEU A 246 14.42 0.96 26.48
C LEU A 246 14.83 2.27 25.77
N GLU A 247 13.94 2.90 25.01
CA GLU A 247 14.26 4.17 24.34
C GLU A 247 14.45 5.31 25.33
N ALA A 248 13.59 5.38 26.35
CA ALA A 248 13.73 6.32 27.45
C ALA A 248 15.08 6.13 28.16
N PHE A 249 15.44 4.89 28.47
CA PHE A 249 16.74 4.56 29.07
C PHE A 249 17.92 4.91 28.16
N MET A 250 17.82 4.64 26.86
CA MET A 250 18.85 5.01 25.88
C MET A 250 19.05 6.53 25.80
N GLN A 251 17.98 7.32 25.94
CA GLN A 251 18.04 8.79 25.90
C GLN A 251 18.55 9.40 27.22
N SER A 252 18.09 8.91 28.37
CA SER A 252 18.43 9.46 29.68
C SER A 252 19.84 9.06 30.12
N GLU A 253 20.15 7.77 30.09
CA GLU A 253 21.40 7.22 30.64
C GLU A 253 22.54 7.14 29.62
N ARG A 254 22.21 7.31 28.33
CA ARG A 254 23.17 7.27 27.20
C ARG A 254 24.17 6.11 27.29
N PRO A 255 23.74 4.86 27.54
CA PRO A 255 24.64 3.72 27.74
C PRO A 255 25.47 3.42 26.48
N TYR A 256 25.01 3.84 25.31
CA TYR A 256 25.71 3.70 24.04
C TYR A 256 27.07 4.41 23.99
N LEU A 257 27.35 5.34 24.90
CA LEU A 257 28.66 6.00 25.02
C LEU A 257 29.71 5.09 25.67
N ASP A 258 29.30 4.01 26.35
CA ASP A 258 30.23 2.99 26.86
C ASP A 258 30.79 2.17 25.68
N PRO A 259 32.10 2.21 25.39
CA PRO A 259 32.70 1.44 24.31
C PRO A 259 32.54 -0.07 24.48
N ASP A 260 32.47 -0.55 25.71
CA ASP A 260 32.38 -1.97 26.07
C ASP A 260 30.93 -2.43 26.26
N LEU A 261 29.95 -1.63 25.81
CA LEU A 261 28.54 -1.97 25.92
C LEU A 261 28.21 -3.26 25.14
N SER A 262 27.91 -4.31 25.89
CA SER A 262 27.37 -5.57 25.37
C SER A 262 25.87 -5.68 25.66
N LEU A 263 25.18 -6.58 24.96
CA LEU A 263 23.76 -6.87 25.21
C LEU A 263 23.53 -7.28 26.67
N ALA A 264 24.43 -8.07 27.25
CA ALA A 264 24.37 -8.49 28.65
C ALA A 264 24.56 -7.31 29.63
N ARG A 265 25.44 -6.35 29.30
CA ARG A 265 25.61 -5.13 30.10
C ARG A 265 24.39 -4.22 30.00
N LEU A 266 23.85 -4.03 28.80
CA LEU A 266 22.64 -3.23 28.61
C LEU A 266 21.46 -3.83 29.38
N ALA A 267 21.29 -5.15 29.33
CA ALA A 267 20.29 -5.90 30.09
C ALA A 267 20.38 -5.62 31.59
N ARG A 268 21.58 -5.75 32.16
CA ARG A 268 21.81 -5.47 33.59
C ARG A 268 21.51 -4.03 33.95
N ARG A 269 21.94 -3.06 33.13
CA ARG A 269 21.73 -1.62 33.43
C ARG A 269 20.27 -1.18 33.27
N ASN A 270 19.53 -1.78 32.33
CA ASN A 270 18.11 -1.50 32.09
C ASN A 270 17.17 -2.28 33.04
N GLY A 271 17.70 -3.25 33.80
CA GLY A 271 16.88 -4.12 34.66
C GLY A 271 15.97 -5.08 33.89
N THR A 272 16.36 -5.50 32.70
CA THR A 272 15.56 -6.36 31.79
C THR A 272 16.38 -7.54 31.30
N ALA A 273 15.75 -8.68 30.99
CA ALA A 273 16.50 -9.83 30.48
C ALA A 273 17.11 -9.56 29.10
N ALA A 274 18.32 -10.06 28.84
CA ALA A 274 19.01 -9.87 27.56
C ALA A 274 18.22 -10.40 26.35
N LYS A 275 17.51 -11.51 26.54
CA LYS A 275 16.62 -12.09 25.52
C LYS A 275 15.46 -11.16 25.18
N GLU A 276 14.88 -10.52 26.19
CA GLU A 276 13.79 -9.55 26.02
C GLU A 276 14.29 -8.29 25.32
N ILE A 277 15.43 -7.73 25.71
CA ILE A 277 16.03 -6.59 25.00
C ILE A 277 16.29 -6.95 23.53
N SER A 278 16.88 -8.12 23.26
CA SER A 278 17.12 -8.55 21.88
C SER A 278 15.82 -8.74 21.10
N ALA A 279 14.79 -9.28 21.73
CA ALA A 279 13.47 -9.45 21.12
C ALA A 279 12.83 -8.08 20.83
N THR A 280 12.86 -7.14 21.78
CA THR A 280 12.35 -5.78 21.62
C THR A 280 13.08 -5.05 20.50
N ILE A 281 14.42 -5.11 20.46
CA ILE A 281 15.22 -4.49 19.39
C ILE A 281 14.83 -5.07 18.03
N ASN A 282 14.71 -6.39 17.92
CA ASN A 282 14.38 -7.06 16.67
C ASN A 282 12.94 -6.78 16.23
N GLN A 283 11.97 -6.88 17.14
CA GLN A 283 10.55 -6.75 16.84
C GLN A 283 10.14 -5.30 16.59
N ARG A 284 10.63 -4.34 17.40
CA ARG A 284 10.20 -2.94 17.34
C ARG A 284 11.01 -2.11 16.36
N TYR A 285 12.33 -2.35 16.30
CA TYR A 285 13.23 -1.56 15.47
C TYR A 285 13.69 -2.30 14.20
N GLY A 286 13.48 -3.63 14.11
CA GLY A 286 13.92 -4.41 12.94
C GLY A 286 15.44 -4.50 12.83
N LEU A 287 16.17 -4.29 13.93
CA LEU A 287 17.63 -4.23 13.94
C LEU A 287 18.23 -5.38 14.75
N HIS A 288 19.51 -5.64 14.53
CA HIS A 288 20.34 -6.39 15.48
C HIS A 288 20.90 -5.45 16.54
N PHE A 289 21.27 -5.99 17.70
CA PHE A 289 21.77 -5.21 18.84
C PHE A 289 22.85 -4.18 18.46
N PHE A 290 23.89 -4.60 17.73
CA PHE A 290 24.98 -3.70 17.37
C PHE A 290 24.56 -2.59 16.40
N ASP A 291 23.65 -2.89 15.46
CA ASP A 291 23.09 -1.87 14.56
C ASP A 291 22.22 -0.87 15.31
N PHE A 292 21.48 -1.34 16.31
CA PHE A 292 20.69 -0.49 17.20
C PHE A 292 21.59 0.46 18.01
N ILE A 293 22.65 -0.03 18.64
CA ILE A 293 23.60 0.81 19.39
C ILE A 293 24.32 1.79 18.46
N ASN A 294 24.80 1.33 17.31
CA ASN A 294 25.53 2.17 16.36
C ASN A 294 24.67 3.33 15.85
N ARG A 295 23.36 3.16 15.69
CA ARG A 295 22.46 4.27 15.37
C ARG A 295 22.58 5.42 16.37
N TYR A 296 22.49 5.13 17.68
CA TYR A 296 22.63 6.16 18.73
C TYR A 296 24.04 6.77 18.77
N ARG A 297 25.08 5.94 18.62
CA ARG A 297 26.47 6.41 18.58
C ARG A 297 26.73 7.35 17.40
N ILE A 298 26.21 7.02 16.22
CA ILE A 298 26.34 7.87 15.03
C ILE A 298 25.52 9.16 15.18
N ASP A 299 24.32 9.10 15.75
CA ASP A 299 23.52 10.30 15.98
C ASP A 299 24.13 11.24 17.04
N HIS A 300 24.89 10.70 17.99
CA HIS A 300 25.75 11.50 18.87
C HIS A 300 26.94 12.11 18.12
N ALA A 301 27.65 11.31 17.31
CA ALA A 301 28.79 11.79 16.52
C ALA A 301 28.40 12.91 15.55
N LYS A 302 27.24 12.80 14.89
CA LYS A 302 26.71 13.85 13.99
C LYS A 302 26.54 15.17 14.73
N ARG A 303 26.01 15.16 15.95
CA ARG A 303 25.85 16.37 16.77
C ARG A 303 27.19 16.99 17.09
N LEU A 304 28.16 16.21 17.59
CA LEU A 304 29.50 16.72 17.88
C LEU A 304 30.20 17.29 16.64
N LEU A 305 30.02 16.67 15.47
CA LEU A 305 30.59 17.16 14.20
C LEU A 305 30.02 18.52 13.77
N ILE A 306 28.80 18.86 14.18
CA ILE A 306 28.11 20.11 13.82
C ILE A 306 28.32 21.18 14.91
N GLU A 307 28.28 20.76 16.18
CA GLU A 307 28.24 21.65 17.35
C GLU A 307 29.63 22.01 17.88
N THR A 308 30.68 21.27 17.48
CA THR A 308 32.04 21.44 18.02
C THR A 308 33.10 21.38 16.94
N ASP A 309 34.27 21.97 17.21
CA ASP A 309 35.48 21.84 16.37
C ASP A 309 36.40 20.69 16.77
N GLN A 310 35.90 19.75 17.59
CA GLN A 310 36.69 18.61 18.05
C GLN A 310 37.22 17.79 16.87
N PRO A 311 38.48 17.35 16.88
CA PRO A 311 39.01 16.44 15.88
C PRO A 311 38.12 15.20 15.72
N VAL A 312 37.97 14.72 14.48
CA VAL A 312 37.19 13.49 14.21
C VAL A 312 37.70 12.31 15.06
N THR A 313 38.99 12.30 15.39
CA THR A 313 39.63 11.32 16.28
C THR A 313 39.04 11.30 17.69
N GLU A 314 38.71 12.47 18.24
CA GLU A 314 38.10 12.59 19.56
C GLU A 314 36.60 12.26 19.51
N ILE A 315 35.93 12.64 18.42
CA ILE A 315 34.47 12.44 18.28
C ILE A 315 34.09 10.96 18.24
N TRP A 316 34.85 10.11 17.55
CA TRP A 316 34.51 8.69 17.50
C TRP A 316 34.71 8.01 18.86
N LEU A 317 35.76 8.40 19.60
CA LEU A 317 36.00 7.96 20.98
C LEU A 317 34.87 8.43 21.90
N ALA A 318 34.55 9.72 21.86
CA ALA A 318 33.47 10.33 22.64
C ALA A 318 32.08 9.78 22.29
N SER A 319 31.93 9.11 21.14
CA SER A 319 30.69 8.46 20.73
C SER A 319 30.67 6.96 21.03
N GLY A 320 31.62 6.45 21.81
CA GLY A 320 31.65 5.06 22.28
C GLY A 320 32.17 4.06 21.25
N PHE A 321 32.91 4.47 20.22
CA PHE A 321 33.58 3.51 19.34
C PHE A 321 34.95 3.12 19.89
N ASN A 322 35.34 1.86 19.71
CA ASN A 322 36.67 1.35 20.08
C ASN A 322 37.72 1.53 18.99
N THR A 323 37.31 1.64 17.72
CA THR A 323 38.23 1.80 16.59
C THR A 323 37.69 2.75 15.54
N LYS A 324 38.62 3.48 14.89
CA LYS A 324 38.33 4.35 13.74
C LYS A 324 37.68 3.60 12.57
N SER A 325 38.08 2.34 12.33
CA SER A 325 37.54 1.54 11.23
C SER A 325 36.06 1.20 11.44
N SER A 326 35.70 0.77 12.66
CA SER A 326 34.30 0.49 13.03
C SER A 326 33.44 1.75 12.93
N PHE A 327 33.94 2.88 13.44
CA PHE A 327 33.27 4.17 13.32
C PHE A 327 33.02 4.56 11.87
N ASN A 328 34.04 4.57 11.01
CA ASN A 328 33.89 4.97 9.61
C ASN A 328 32.91 4.09 8.85
N THR A 329 32.94 2.78 9.12
CA THR A 329 32.02 1.81 8.50
C THR A 329 30.58 2.08 8.91
N ALA A 330 30.33 2.24 10.22
CA ALA A 330 29.01 2.57 10.73
C ALA A 330 28.54 3.94 10.23
N PHE A 331 29.39 4.96 10.28
CA PHE A 331 29.05 6.32 9.86
C PHE A 331 28.63 6.33 8.40
N ARG A 332 29.42 5.74 7.49
CA ARG A 332 29.08 5.70 6.06
C ARG A 332 27.83 4.85 5.80
N LYS A 333 27.62 3.75 6.54
CA LYS A 333 26.39 2.95 6.47
C LYS A 333 25.15 3.77 6.84
N HIS A 334 25.26 4.66 7.82
CA HIS A 334 24.14 5.44 8.34
C HIS A 334 23.93 6.79 7.64
N THR A 335 24.96 7.39 7.04
CA THR A 335 24.89 8.75 6.46
C THR A 335 25.17 8.81 4.96
N GLY A 336 25.73 7.75 4.38
CA GLY A 336 26.15 7.72 2.97
C GLY A 336 27.47 8.44 2.69
N VAL A 337 27.99 9.24 3.63
CA VAL A 337 29.19 10.08 3.46
C VAL A 337 30.23 9.82 4.55
N THR A 338 31.43 10.40 4.42
CA THR A 338 32.46 10.33 5.47
C THR A 338 32.19 11.36 6.57
N PRO A 339 32.69 11.15 7.81
CA PRO A 339 32.54 12.13 8.90
C PRO A 339 33.07 13.53 8.55
N SER A 340 34.20 13.61 7.85
CA SER A 340 34.80 14.87 7.40
C SER A 340 33.95 15.57 6.34
N ALA A 341 33.39 14.82 5.39
CA ALA A 341 32.46 15.37 4.40
C ALA A 341 31.18 15.88 5.07
N TYR A 342 30.64 15.11 6.01
CA TYR A 342 29.46 15.48 6.79
C TYR A 342 29.64 16.79 7.55
N ARG A 343 30.80 16.98 8.21
CA ARG A 343 31.16 18.25 8.86
C ARG A 343 31.24 19.41 7.87
N LYS A 344 31.88 19.21 6.71
CA LYS A 344 32.02 20.27 5.71
C LYS A 344 30.67 20.73 5.15
N GLU A 345 29.71 19.81 5.02
CA GLU A 345 28.37 20.10 4.49
C GLU A 345 27.43 20.73 5.53
N ASN A 346 27.58 20.39 6.82
CA ASN A 346 26.60 20.72 7.86
C ASN A 346 27.15 21.55 9.03
N GLY A 347 28.46 21.74 9.11
CA GLY A 347 29.10 22.57 10.14
C GLY A 347 28.70 24.03 9.97
N LYS A 348 28.50 24.73 11.09
CA LYS A 348 28.36 26.19 11.05
C LYS A 348 29.67 26.77 10.52
N LYS A 349 29.57 27.69 9.55
CA LYS A 349 30.70 28.49 9.09
C LYS A 349 31.27 29.35 10.21
#